data_AF-A0A9X8VIY3-F1
#
_entry.id   AF-A0A9X8VIY3-F1
#
_cell.length_a   1.000
_cell.length_b   1.000
_cell.length_c   1.000
_cell.angle_alpha   90.00
_cell.angle_beta   90.00
_cell.angle_gamma   90.00
#
_symmetry.space_group_name_H-M   'P 1'
#
loop_
_entity.id
_entity.type
_entity.pdbx_description
1 polymer ?
#
loop_
_entity_poly.entity_id
_entity_poly.type
_entity_poly.pdbx_seq_one_letter_code
_entity_poly.pdbx_strand_id
1 'polypeptide(L)'
;RLARDAGCNAKIVSKVERAEAVCTDEAMDDIILASDVVMVARGDLGVEIGDPELVGIQKKLIRRARTLNRAVITATQMMESMITNPMPTRAEVMDVANAVLDGTDAVMLSAETAAGQYPAETVAAMARVCLGAEKIPSINVSKHRLDVQFDNIEEAIAMSSMYAANHLKGVTALIAMTESGRTALMMSRISSGLPIFAMSRHEHTLNLTALYRGVTPVYFDSHKDGVIAA
;
A
#
# COMPACT_ATOMS: atom_id res chain seq x y z
N ARG A 1 7.13 -22.07 5.26
CA ARG A 1 8.19 -23.07 5.55
C ARG A 1 9.00 -23.39 4.30
N LEU A 2 8.36 -23.83 3.21
CA LEU A 2 9.00 -24.12 1.91
C LEU A 2 9.97 -23.04 1.40
N ALA A 3 9.54 -21.77 1.35
CA ALA A 3 10.41 -20.69 0.88
C ALA A 3 11.70 -20.54 1.73
N ARG A 4 11.58 -20.59 3.06
CA ARG A 4 12.73 -20.54 3.97
C ARG A 4 13.64 -21.76 3.81
N ASP A 5 13.07 -22.95 3.65
CA ASP A 5 13.83 -24.19 3.42
C ASP A 5 14.61 -24.12 2.10
N ALA A 6 14.12 -23.35 1.12
CA ALA A 6 14.81 -23.02 -0.13
C ALA A 6 15.74 -21.80 -0.06
N GLY A 7 15.97 -21.22 1.13
CA GLY A 7 16.82 -20.04 1.32
C GLY A 7 16.20 -18.70 0.91
N CYS A 8 14.88 -18.65 0.67
CA CYS A 8 14.16 -17.44 0.29
C CYS A 8 13.48 -16.79 1.51
N ASN A 9 13.85 -15.53 1.77
CA ASN A 9 13.28 -14.70 2.84
C ASN A 9 12.32 -13.62 2.30
N ALA A 10 11.67 -13.90 1.16
CA ALA A 10 10.69 -12.99 0.58
C ALA A 10 9.54 -12.73 1.56
N LYS A 11 9.02 -11.50 1.49
CA LYS A 11 7.80 -11.11 2.18
C LYS A 11 6.60 -11.81 1.56
N ILE A 12 5.72 -12.36 2.38
CA ILE A 12 4.60 -13.17 1.92
C ILE A 12 3.39 -12.29 1.65
N VAL A 13 2.85 -12.41 0.43
CA VAL A 13 1.58 -11.79 0.03
C VAL A 13 0.48 -12.84 0.17
N SER A 14 -0.51 -12.61 1.02
CA SER A 14 -1.71 -13.45 1.07
C SER A 14 -2.72 -12.97 0.05
N LYS A 15 -3.05 -13.82 -0.91
CA LYS A 15 -4.12 -13.58 -1.89
C LYS A 15 -5.46 -13.95 -1.26
N VAL A 16 -6.25 -12.94 -0.88
CA VAL A 16 -7.56 -13.12 -0.26
C VAL A 16 -8.60 -13.28 -1.37
N GLU A 17 -8.91 -14.52 -1.68
CA GLU A 17 -9.71 -14.93 -2.85
C GLU A 17 -10.87 -15.89 -2.50
N ARG A 18 -11.00 -16.31 -1.24
CA ARG A 18 -11.97 -17.32 -0.82
C ARG A 18 -12.94 -16.78 0.23
N ALA A 19 -14.19 -17.24 0.21
CA ALA A 19 -15.22 -16.85 1.18
C ALA A 19 -14.80 -17.15 2.64
N GLU A 20 -14.09 -18.26 2.87
CA GLU A 20 -13.64 -18.66 4.22
C GLU A 20 -12.63 -17.67 4.81
N ALA A 21 -11.90 -16.93 3.97
CA ALA A 21 -10.94 -15.93 4.43
C ALA A 21 -11.61 -14.66 4.99
N VAL A 22 -12.90 -14.46 4.69
CA VAL A 22 -13.63 -13.21 4.99
C VAL A 22 -14.95 -13.46 5.73
N CYS A 23 -15.25 -14.71 6.08
CA CYS A 23 -16.50 -15.09 6.73
C CYS A 23 -16.63 -14.56 8.16
N THR A 24 -15.51 -14.29 8.83
CA THR A 24 -15.43 -13.76 10.20
C THR A 24 -14.24 -12.80 10.35
N ASP A 25 -14.24 -11.99 11.40
CA ASP A 25 -13.09 -11.12 11.71
C ASP A 25 -11.87 -11.94 12.13
N GLU A 26 -12.09 -13.05 12.84
CA GLU A 26 -11.04 -13.96 13.30
C GLU A 26 -10.33 -14.64 12.13
N ALA A 27 -11.08 -15.14 11.13
CA ALA A 27 -10.50 -15.74 9.93
C ALA A 27 -9.71 -14.71 9.10
N MET A 28 -10.23 -13.50 9.00
CA MET A 28 -9.55 -12.40 8.32
C MET A 28 -8.23 -12.04 9.03
N ASP A 29 -8.27 -11.92 10.36
CA ASP A 29 -7.11 -11.61 11.19
C ASP A 29 -6.02 -12.67 11.12
N ASP A 30 -6.39 -13.94 11.17
CA ASP A 30 -5.46 -15.07 11.08
C ASP A 30 -4.61 -14.96 9.79
N ILE A 31 -5.27 -14.68 8.67
CA ILE A 31 -4.60 -14.53 7.37
C ILE A 31 -3.75 -13.25 7.30
N ILE A 32 -4.24 -12.14 7.83
CA ILE A 32 -3.49 -10.87 7.80
C ILE A 32 -2.25 -10.96 8.70
N LEU A 33 -2.37 -11.55 9.89
CA LEU A 33 -1.25 -11.69 10.82
C LEU A 33 -0.19 -12.67 10.31
N ALA A 34 -0.60 -13.71 9.59
CA ALA A 34 0.29 -14.68 8.96
C ALA A 34 0.97 -14.18 7.66
N SER A 35 0.62 -12.99 7.17
CA SER A 35 1.18 -12.39 5.94
C SER A 35 1.98 -11.12 6.23
N ASP A 36 2.82 -10.71 5.27
CA ASP A 36 3.47 -9.40 5.29
C ASP A 36 2.68 -8.35 4.47
N VAL A 37 1.95 -8.83 3.44
CA VAL A 37 1.12 -8.03 2.54
C VAL A 37 -0.19 -8.77 2.29
N VAL A 38 -1.28 -8.01 2.18
CA VAL A 38 -2.60 -8.54 1.80
C VAL A 38 -2.86 -8.18 0.34
N MET A 39 -3.36 -9.10 -0.46
CA MET A 39 -3.86 -8.82 -1.80
C MET A 39 -5.37 -9.11 -1.84
N VAL A 40 -6.17 -8.09 -2.14
CA VAL A 40 -7.61 -8.23 -2.36
C VAL A 40 -7.82 -8.69 -3.80
N ALA A 41 -8.01 -10.00 -4.00
CA ALA A 41 -8.17 -10.59 -5.33
C ALA A 41 -9.65 -10.61 -5.74
N ARG A 42 -10.09 -9.50 -6.32
CA ARG A 42 -11.50 -9.18 -6.55
C ARG A 42 -12.21 -10.13 -7.49
N GLY A 43 -11.56 -10.55 -8.59
CA GLY A 43 -12.16 -11.48 -9.55
C GLY A 43 -12.57 -12.80 -8.92
N ASP A 44 -11.63 -13.46 -8.23
CA ASP A 44 -11.87 -14.75 -7.58
C ASP A 44 -12.82 -14.62 -6.38
N LEU A 45 -12.57 -13.63 -5.51
CA LEU A 45 -13.39 -13.42 -4.31
C LEU A 45 -14.83 -13.04 -4.65
N GLY A 46 -15.04 -12.19 -5.65
CA GLY A 46 -16.37 -11.75 -6.10
C GLY A 46 -17.24 -12.91 -6.58
N VAL A 47 -16.65 -13.93 -7.21
CA VAL A 47 -17.36 -15.15 -7.62
C VAL A 47 -17.84 -15.95 -6.40
N GLU A 48 -17.04 -15.99 -5.33
CA GLU A 48 -17.34 -16.77 -4.11
C GLU A 48 -18.42 -16.11 -3.23
N ILE A 49 -18.39 -14.78 -3.07
CA ILE A 49 -19.27 -14.05 -2.13
C ILE A 49 -20.33 -13.17 -2.79
N GLY A 50 -20.25 -13.00 -4.12
CA GLY A 50 -21.07 -12.09 -4.90
C GLY A 50 -20.50 -10.66 -4.97
N ASP A 51 -20.53 -10.08 -6.18
CA ASP A 51 -20.06 -8.72 -6.46
C ASP A 51 -20.62 -7.62 -5.53
N PRO A 52 -21.90 -7.65 -5.10
CA PRO A 52 -22.41 -6.63 -4.20
C PRO A 52 -21.69 -6.58 -2.84
N GLU A 53 -21.37 -7.75 -2.28
CA GLU A 53 -20.71 -7.87 -0.96
C GLU A 53 -19.21 -7.54 -1.04
N LEU A 54 -18.60 -7.77 -2.20
CA LEU A 54 -17.18 -7.54 -2.46
C LEU A 54 -16.72 -6.12 -2.12
N VAL A 55 -17.55 -5.11 -2.40
CA VAL A 55 -17.23 -3.70 -2.11
C VAL A 55 -17.03 -3.47 -0.61
N GLY A 56 -17.90 -4.06 0.23
CA GLY A 56 -17.79 -3.97 1.68
C GLY A 56 -16.57 -4.69 2.21
N ILE A 57 -16.31 -5.90 1.70
CA ILE A 57 -15.17 -6.73 2.10
C ILE A 57 -13.83 -6.11 1.71
N GLN A 58 -13.70 -5.53 0.51
CA GLN A 58 -12.49 -4.78 0.11
C GLN A 58 -12.15 -3.68 1.12
N LYS A 59 -13.15 -2.84 1.44
CA LYS A 59 -12.97 -1.72 2.40
C LYS A 59 -12.54 -2.22 3.78
N LYS A 60 -13.13 -3.33 4.23
CA LYS A 60 -12.83 -3.97 5.50
C LYS A 60 -11.41 -4.54 5.51
N LEU A 61 -11.00 -5.29 4.49
CA LEU A 61 -9.66 -5.86 4.35
C LEU A 61 -8.58 -4.78 4.32
N ILE A 62 -8.75 -3.74 3.49
CA ILE A 62 -7.78 -2.64 3.40
C ILE A 62 -7.61 -1.96 4.75
N ARG A 63 -8.72 -1.64 5.43
CA ARG A 63 -8.68 -1.02 6.76
C ARG A 63 -8.00 -1.92 7.78
N ARG A 64 -8.35 -3.21 7.81
CA ARG A 64 -7.82 -4.16 8.79
C ARG A 64 -6.33 -4.42 8.58
N ALA A 65 -5.88 -4.58 7.33
CA ALA A 65 -4.47 -4.70 6.97
C ALA A 65 -3.66 -3.51 7.47
N ARG A 66 -4.15 -2.29 7.23
CA ARG A 66 -3.49 -1.06 7.72
C ARG A 66 -3.44 -1.00 9.24
N THR A 67 -4.51 -1.36 9.94
CA THR A 67 -4.56 -1.40 11.40
C THR A 67 -3.53 -2.39 11.97
N LEU A 68 -3.36 -3.55 11.32
CA LEU A 68 -2.40 -4.58 11.71
C LEU A 68 -0.99 -4.36 11.13
N ASN A 69 -0.69 -3.13 10.68
CA ASN A 69 0.62 -2.74 10.15
C ASN A 69 1.10 -3.66 8.99
N ARG A 70 0.19 -3.97 8.05
CA ARG A 70 0.48 -4.66 6.78
C ARG A 70 0.21 -3.73 5.59
N ALA A 71 0.95 -3.93 4.51
CA ALA A 71 0.65 -3.29 3.23
C ALA A 71 -0.49 -4.06 2.53
N VAL A 72 -1.23 -3.38 1.65
CA VAL A 72 -2.36 -4.00 0.94
C VAL A 72 -2.43 -3.61 -0.53
N ILE A 73 -2.63 -4.60 -1.40
CA ILE A 73 -2.75 -4.44 -2.84
C ILE A 73 -4.21 -4.68 -3.23
N THR A 74 -4.82 -3.74 -3.95
CA THR A 74 -6.10 -3.99 -4.63
C THR A 74 -5.82 -4.54 -6.01
N ALA A 75 -6.31 -5.75 -6.29
CA ALA A 75 -5.93 -6.51 -7.47
C ALA A 75 -7.11 -6.88 -8.37
N THR A 76 -6.78 -7.09 -9.65
CA THR A 76 -7.65 -7.54 -10.75
C THR A 76 -8.71 -6.52 -11.17
N GLN A 77 -9.05 -6.54 -12.47
CA GLN A 77 -10.16 -5.77 -13.05
C GLN A 77 -10.10 -4.25 -12.78
N MET A 78 -8.89 -3.68 -12.72
CA MET A 78 -8.73 -2.25 -12.43
C MET A 78 -8.95 -1.40 -13.69
N MET A 79 -8.40 -1.81 -14.83
CA MET A 79 -8.50 -1.10 -16.12
C MET A 79 -8.64 -2.09 -17.29
N GLU A 80 -9.46 -3.12 -17.13
CA GLU A 80 -9.57 -4.25 -18.06
C GLU A 80 -9.89 -3.86 -19.51
N SER A 81 -10.68 -2.81 -19.71
CA SER A 81 -10.96 -2.26 -21.05
C SER A 81 -9.71 -1.81 -21.80
N MET A 82 -8.63 -1.47 -21.07
CA MET A 82 -7.37 -1.01 -21.65
C MET A 82 -6.51 -2.14 -22.23
N ILE A 83 -6.92 -3.41 -22.09
CA ILE A 83 -6.31 -4.51 -22.85
C ILE A 83 -6.43 -4.24 -24.35
N THR A 84 -7.58 -3.72 -24.78
CA THR A 84 -7.90 -3.49 -26.21
C THR A 84 -8.17 -2.03 -26.56
N ASN A 85 -8.37 -1.14 -25.58
CA ASN A 85 -8.65 0.28 -25.81
C ASN A 85 -7.53 1.19 -25.26
N PRO A 86 -7.20 2.30 -25.92
CA PRO A 86 -6.15 3.22 -25.45
C PRO A 86 -6.59 4.10 -24.26
N MET A 87 -7.85 4.02 -23.83
CA MET A 87 -8.42 4.85 -22.76
C MET A 87 -9.30 4.02 -21.82
N PRO A 88 -9.25 4.25 -20.50
CA PRO A 88 -10.11 3.55 -19.56
C PRO A 88 -11.54 4.10 -19.61
N THR A 89 -12.49 3.29 -19.19
CA THR A 89 -13.87 3.69 -18.97
C THR A 89 -14.00 4.58 -17.72
N ARG A 90 -15.10 5.34 -17.62
CA ARG A 90 -15.40 6.12 -16.41
C ARG A 90 -15.59 5.24 -15.17
N ALA A 91 -16.14 4.02 -15.35
CA ALA A 91 -16.35 3.09 -14.25
C ALA A 91 -15.01 2.60 -13.67
N GLU A 92 -14.05 2.23 -14.51
CA GLU A 92 -12.70 1.83 -14.09
C GLU A 92 -11.95 2.97 -13.40
N VAL A 93 -12.07 4.20 -13.93
CA VAL A 93 -11.50 5.38 -13.27
C VAL A 93 -12.09 5.57 -11.87
N MET A 94 -13.40 5.43 -11.71
CA MET A 94 -14.06 5.52 -10.40
C MET A 94 -13.64 4.38 -9.48
N ASP A 95 -13.46 3.17 -9.99
CA ASP A 95 -13.06 2.01 -9.22
C ASP A 95 -11.63 2.16 -8.67
N VAL A 96 -10.66 2.50 -9.53
CA VAL A 96 -9.28 2.80 -9.13
C VAL A 96 -9.24 3.94 -8.11
N ALA A 97 -9.97 5.03 -8.36
CA ALA A 97 -10.03 6.15 -7.43
C ALA A 97 -10.59 5.75 -6.06
N ASN A 98 -11.65 4.93 -6.02
CA ASN A 98 -12.22 4.44 -4.77
C ASN A 98 -11.27 3.51 -4.02
N ALA A 99 -10.50 2.66 -4.69
CA ALA A 99 -9.47 1.84 -4.05
C ALA A 99 -8.39 2.72 -3.36
N VAL A 100 -7.99 3.83 -3.99
CA VAL A 100 -7.10 4.82 -3.37
C VAL A 100 -7.74 5.46 -2.14
N LEU A 101 -9.02 5.87 -2.24
CA LEU A 101 -9.75 6.47 -1.12
C LEU A 101 -10.01 5.51 0.04
N ASP A 102 -10.14 4.20 -0.24
CA ASP A 102 -10.20 3.16 0.77
C ASP A 102 -8.87 2.99 1.52
N GLY A 103 -7.80 3.48 0.89
CA GLY A 103 -6.47 3.58 1.46
C GLY A 103 -5.56 2.43 1.08
N THR A 104 -5.75 1.83 -0.10
CA THR A 104 -4.84 0.81 -0.62
C THR A 104 -3.40 1.30 -0.73
N ASP A 105 -2.41 0.41 -0.59
CA ASP A 105 -1.01 0.75 -0.84
C ASP A 105 -0.70 0.79 -2.33
N ALA A 106 -1.26 -0.16 -3.07
CA ALA A 106 -1.01 -0.31 -4.48
C ALA A 106 -2.26 -0.82 -5.20
N VAL A 107 -2.36 -0.42 -6.46
CA VAL A 107 -3.33 -0.95 -7.43
C VAL A 107 -2.58 -1.78 -8.46
N MET A 108 -3.14 -2.93 -8.85
CA MET A 108 -2.46 -3.90 -9.70
C MET A 108 -3.06 -3.96 -11.10
N LEU A 109 -2.20 -3.99 -12.11
CA LEU A 109 -2.56 -4.33 -13.49
C LEU A 109 -2.14 -5.78 -13.78
N SER A 110 -2.97 -6.51 -14.52
CA SER A 110 -2.75 -7.90 -14.90
C SER A 110 -2.55 -7.99 -16.42
N ALA A 111 -3.57 -8.43 -17.16
CA ALA A 111 -3.51 -8.61 -18.60
C ALA A 111 -3.26 -7.29 -19.33
N GLU A 112 -3.65 -6.15 -18.75
CA GLU A 112 -3.47 -4.82 -19.33
C GLU A 112 -1.99 -4.53 -19.66
N THR A 113 -1.06 -5.00 -18.82
CA THR A 113 0.38 -4.78 -19.03
C THR A 113 1.11 -6.01 -19.53
N ALA A 114 0.62 -7.22 -19.20
CA ALA A 114 1.27 -8.47 -19.59
C ALA A 114 0.99 -8.87 -21.05
N ALA A 115 -0.22 -8.58 -21.56
CA ALA A 115 -0.67 -9.01 -22.89
C ALA A 115 -1.52 -7.95 -23.64
N GLY A 116 -1.74 -6.78 -23.03
CA GLY A 116 -2.53 -5.70 -23.59
C GLY A 116 -1.80 -4.92 -24.69
N GLN A 117 -2.57 -4.19 -25.49
CA GLN A 117 -2.05 -3.39 -26.60
C GLN A 117 -1.41 -2.06 -26.15
N TYR A 118 -1.71 -1.60 -24.93
CA TYR A 118 -1.36 -0.26 -24.44
C TYR A 118 -0.71 -0.27 -23.03
N PRO A 119 0.34 -1.08 -22.78
CA PRO A 119 0.85 -1.33 -21.42
C PRO A 119 1.36 -0.06 -20.73
N ALA A 120 2.11 0.79 -21.43
CA ALA A 120 2.67 2.02 -20.86
C ALA A 120 1.58 3.08 -20.65
N GLU A 121 0.61 3.16 -21.56
CA GLU A 121 -0.52 4.08 -21.49
C GLU A 121 -1.45 3.71 -20.34
N THR A 122 -1.67 2.41 -20.08
CA THR A 122 -2.44 1.96 -18.91
C THR A 122 -1.75 2.36 -17.61
N VAL A 123 -0.43 2.15 -17.49
CA VAL A 123 0.32 2.60 -16.31
C VAL A 123 0.21 4.13 -16.15
N ALA A 124 0.35 4.89 -17.24
CA ALA A 124 0.22 6.34 -17.20
C ALA A 124 -1.21 6.80 -16.84
N ALA A 125 -2.24 6.11 -17.34
CA ALA A 125 -3.63 6.38 -16.99
C ALA A 125 -3.90 6.09 -15.50
N MET A 126 -3.45 4.94 -15.01
CA MET A 126 -3.55 4.56 -13.60
C MET A 126 -2.88 5.59 -12.69
N ALA A 127 -1.65 6.00 -13.02
CA ALA A 127 -0.94 7.03 -12.26
C ALA A 127 -1.70 8.37 -12.21
N ARG A 128 -2.28 8.82 -13.34
CA ARG A 128 -3.10 10.04 -13.38
C ARG A 128 -4.35 9.93 -12.49
N VAL A 129 -5.00 8.77 -12.47
CA VAL A 129 -6.18 8.54 -11.61
C VAL A 129 -5.79 8.58 -10.14
N CYS A 130 -4.69 7.91 -9.75
CA CYS A 130 -4.17 7.94 -8.38
C CYS A 130 -3.86 9.37 -7.91
N LEU A 131 -3.08 10.12 -8.70
CA LEU A 131 -2.75 11.53 -8.40
C LEU A 131 -3.98 12.44 -8.33
N GLY A 132 -5.04 12.12 -9.08
CA GLY A 132 -6.32 12.81 -9.00
C GLY A 132 -7.05 12.51 -7.69
N ALA A 133 -7.15 11.24 -7.32
CA ALA A 133 -7.83 10.77 -6.12
C ALA A 133 -7.14 11.22 -4.82
N GLU A 134 -5.80 11.25 -4.81
CA GLU A 134 -4.99 11.67 -3.67
C GLU A 134 -5.20 13.14 -3.25
N LYS A 135 -5.75 13.98 -4.14
CA LYS A 135 -6.09 15.38 -3.81
C LYS A 135 -7.32 15.51 -2.92
N ILE A 136 -8.12 14.46 -2.78
CA ILE A 136 -9.37 14.50 -2.02
C ILE A 136 -9.05 14.59 -0.52
N PRO A 137 -9.59 15.56 0.25
CA PRO A 137 -9.21 15.75 1.64
C PRO A 137 -9.38 14.53 2.55
N SER A 138 -10.36 13.66 2.28
CA SER A 138 -10.64 12.47 3.09
C SER A 138 -9.46 11.51 3.19
N ILE A 139 -8.59 11.45 2.18
CA ILE A 139 -7.45 10.53 2.11
C ILE A 139 -6.15 11.13 2.65
N ASN A 140 -6.18 12.42 3.00
CA ASN A 140 -5.07 13.21 3.52
C ASN A 140 -5.16 13.46 5.03
N VAL A 141 -6.30 13.11 5.66
CA VAL A 141 -6.53 13.31 7.09
C VAL A 141 -6.52 11.97 7.81
N SER A 142 -5.91 11.95 8.99
CA SER A 142 -5.87 10.78 9.87
C SER A 142 -6.40 11.14 11.26
N LYS A 143 -6.96 10.14 11.95
CA LYS A 143 -7.22 10.24 13.40
C LYS A 143 -6.00 9.87 14.25
N HIS A 144 -4.85 9.61 13.61
CA HIS A 144 -3.55 9.36 14.24
C HIS A 144 -3.53 8.25 15.29
N ARG A 145 -4.50 7.33 15.25
CA ARG A 145 -4.66 6.24 16.23
C ARG A 145 -4.63 6.75 17.68
N LEU A 146 -5.25 7.91 17.96
CA LEU A 146 -5.22 8.56 19.27
C LEU A 146 -5.65 7.67 20.45
N ASP A 147 -6.55 6.71 20.20
CA ASP A 147 -7.07 5.79 21.22
C ASP A 147 -6.28 4.46 21.31
N VAL A 148 -5.16 4.34 20.61
CA VAL A 148 -4.34 3.11 20.56
C VAL A 148 -3.08 3.29 21.40
N GLN A 149 -2.82 2.35 22.29
CA GLN A 149 -1.57 2.28 23.04
C GLN A 149 -0.53 1.48 22.24
N PHE A 150 0.70 1.98 22.19
CA PHE A 150 1.83 1.30 21.54
C PHE A 150 2.74 0.66 22.59
N ASP A 151 3.21 -0.55 22.32
CA ASP A 151 4.22 -1.28 23.10
C ASP A 151 5.57 -1.35 22.37
N ASN A 152 5.64 -0.85 21.13
CA ASN A 152 6.84 -0.82 20.29
C ASN A 152 7.38 0.60 20.13
N ILE A 153 8.65 0.80 20.48
CA ILE A 153 9.31 2.13 20.43
C ILE A 153 9.33 2.69 19.00
N GLU A 154 9.70 1.87 18.00
CA GLU A 154 9.78 2.33 16.61
C GLU A 154 8.39 2.75 16.08
N GLU A 155 7.33 2.06 16.49
CA GLU A 155 5.95 2.44 16.16
C GLU A 155 5.55 3.76 16.81
N ALA A 156 5.85 3.96 18.10
CA ALA A 156 5.57 5.20 18.79
C ALA A 156 6.29 6.41 18.14
N ILE A 157 7.53 6.23 17.70
CA ILE A 157 8.29 7.27 16.97
C ILE A 157 7.68 7.54 15.60
N ALA A 158 7.31 6.50 14.84
CA ALA A 158 6.66 6.66 13.54
C ALA A 158 5.33 7.43 13.65
N MET A 159 4.49 7.06 14.62
CA MET A 159 3.16 7.67 14.82
C MET A 159 3.27 9.13 15.29
N SER A 160 4.17 9.42 16.24
CA SER A 160 4.41 10.80 16.71
C SER A 160 5.01 11.68 15.61
N SER A 161 5.92 11.14 14.78
CA SER A 161 6.50 11.85 13.63
C SER A 161 5.43 12.22 12.59
N MET A 162 4.54 11.28 12.26
CA MET A 162 3.42 11.54 11.36
C MET A 162 2.42 12.55 11.93
N TYR A 163 2.18 12.52 13.25
CA TYR A 163 1.35 13.54 13.91
C TYR A 163 1.99 14.92 13.78
N ALA A 164 3.28 15.07 14.12
CA ALA A 164 3.98 16.33 13.98
C ALA A 164 3.96 16.85 12.54
N ALA A 165 4.26 15.99 11.57
CA ALA A 165 4.29 16.37 10.15
C ALA A 165 2.93 16.84 9.61
N ASN A 166 1.84 16.18 10.00
CA ASN A 166 0.51 16.57 9.53
C ASN A 166 -0.03 17.86 10.18
N HIS A 167 0.51 18.28 11.33
CA HIS A 167 -0.01 19.44 12.08
C HIS A 167 0.95 20.64 12.16
N LEU A 168 2.24 20.45 11.85
CA LEU A 168 3.22 21.52 11.83
C LEU A 168 3.22 22.22 10.46
N LYS A 169 2.87 23.51 10.47
CA LYS A 169 2.89 24.34 9.26
C LYS A 169 4.31 24.42 8.68
N GLY A 170 4.42 24.20 7.38
CA GLY A 170 5.68 24.31 6.64
C GLY A 170 6.45 23.01 6.44
N VAL A 171 5.97 21.89 7.01
CA VAL A 171 6.50 20.57 6.70
C VAL A 171 6.13 20.19 5.26
N THR A 172 7.11 19.71 4.49
CA THR A 172 6.93 19.33 3.08
C THR A 172 7.29 17.87 2.79
N ALA A 173 7.92 17.18 3.73
CA ALA A 173 8.32 15.79 3.59
C ALA A 173 8.58 15.13 4.96
N LEU A 174 8.54 13.81 4.98
CA LEU A 174 9.11 13.00 6.05
C LEU A 174 10.29 12.19 5.52
N ILE A 175 11.33 12.02 6.34
CA ILE A 175 12.51 11.23 5.98
C ILE A 175 12.68 10.11 7.02
N ALA A 176 12.56 8.87 6.56
CA ALA A 176 12.78 7.66 7.35
C ALA A 176 14.16 7.08 6.98
N MET A 177 15.16 7.30 7.83
CA MET A 177 16.44 6.60 7.73
C MET A 177 16.28 5.21 8.34
N THR A 178 16.13 4.18 7.50
CA THR A 178 15.75 2.84 7.94
C THR A 178 16.39 1.77 7.08
N GLU A 179 17.18 0.89 7.72
CA GLU A 179 17.87 -0.19 7.00
C GLU A 179 16.98 -1.40 6.71
N SER A 180 15.85 -1.53 7.41
CA SER A 180 14.88 -2.62 7.24
C SER A 180 13.59 -2.20 6.53
N GLY A 181 13.33 -0.89 6.42
CA GLY A 181 12.08 -0.36 5.88
C GLY A 181 10.92 -0.31 6.88
N ARG A 182 11.10 -0.80 8.11
CA ARG A 182 10.01 -0.94 9.10
C ARG A 182 9.41 0.40 9.52
N THR A 183 10.25 1.42 9.71
CA THR A 183 9.78 2.77 10.04
C THR A 183 8.94 3.35 8.90
N ALA A 184 9.38 3.17 7.64
CA ALA A 184 8.62 3.63 6.47
C ALA A 184 7.27 2.91 6.33
N LEU A 185 7.22 1.60 6.62
CA LEU A 185 5.97 0.85 6.67
C LEU A 185 4.99 1.44 7.71
N MET A 186 5.46 1.71 8.93
CA MET A 186 4.62 2.25 10.01
C MET A 186 4.12 3.66 9.70
N MET A 187 5.01 4.54 9.21
CA MET A 187 4.65 5.90 8.83
C MET A 187 3.58 5.92 7.73
N SER A 188 3.75 5.08 6.69
CA SER A 188 2.78 4.97 5.59
C SER A 188 1.40 4.44 5.99
N ARG A 189 1.24 3.86 7.20
CA ARG A 189 -0.09 3.47 7.71
C ARG A 189 -0.96 4.68 8.03
N ILE A 190 -0.36 5.85 8.29
CA ILE A 190 -1.07 7.08 8.58
C ILE A 190 -1.34 7.85 7.28
N SER A 191 -2.62 8.16 7.05
CA SER A 191 -3.02 8.98 5.90
C SER A 191 -2.38 10.38 5.98
N SER A 192 -1.71 10.78 4.89
CA SER A 192 -1.09 12.09 4.71
C SER A 192 -0.95 12.37 3.21
N GLY A 193 -0.90 13.65 2.85
CA GLY A 193 -0.52 14.10 1.51
C GLY A 193 0.98 14.38 1.36
N LEU A 194 1.76 14.19 2.43
CA LEU A 194 3.20 14.40 2.42
C LEU A 194 3.94 13.16 1.89
N PRO A 195 5.00 13.33 1.09
CA PRO A 195 5.86 12.22 0.69
C PRO A 195 6.70 11.74 1.88
N ILE A 196 6.93 10.43 1.92
CA ILE A 196 7.86 9.77 2.85
C ILE A 196 9.08 9.30 2.06
N PHE A 197 10.27 9.76 2.39
CA PHE A 197 11.51 9.27 1.79
C PHE A 197 12.11 8.17 2.67
N ALA A 198 12.21 6.96 2.14
CA ALA A 198 12.85 5.84 2.84
C ALA A 198 14.32 5.74 2.40
N MET A 199 15.23 6.09 3.30
CA MET A 199 16.67 6.11 3.04
C MET A 199 17.32 4.84 3.59
N SER A 200 17.96 4.08 2.70
CA SER A 200 18.71 2.87 3.04
C SER A 200 19.84 2.65 2.04
N ARG A 201 20.90 1.97 2.48
CA ARG A 201 21.98 1.48 1.60
C ARG A 201 21.68 0.11 0.99
N HIS A 202 20.59 -0.52 1.42
CA HIS A 202 20.27 -1.89 1.05
C HIS A 202 19.23 -1.93 -0.08
N GLU A 203 19.64 -2.41 -1.26
CA GLU A 203 18.77 -2.60 -2.43
C GLU A 203 17.48 -3.37 -2.10
N HIS A 204 17.57 -4.42 -1.29
CA HIS A 204 16.39 -5.20 -0.90
C HIS A 204 15.38 -4.37 -0.08
N THR A 205 15.85 -3.43 0.75
CA THR A 205 15.00 -2.52 1.52
C THR A 205 14.37 -1.46 0.64
N LEU A 206 15.14 -0.89 -0.29
CA LEU A 206 14.62 0.07 -1.27
C LEU A 206 13.52 -0.58 -2.13
N ASN A 207 13.79 -1.76 -2.67
CA ASN A 207 12.81 -2.55 -3.44
C ASN A 207 11.58 -2.95 -2.60
N LEU A 208 11.77 -3.30 -1.33
CA LEU A 208 10.68 -3.59 -0.40
C LEU A 208 9.77 -2.36 -0.19
N THR A 209 10.37 -1.20 0.08
CA THR A 209 9.63 0.02 0.40
C THR A 209 8.95 0.66 -0.81
N ALA A 210 9.33 0.27 -2.04
CA ALA A 210 8.66 0.70 -3.26
C ALA A 210 7.17 0.30 -3.34
N LEU A 211 6.74 -0.69 -2.54
CA LEU A 211 5.34 -1.07 -2.43
C LEU A 211 4.52 -0.16 -1.50
N TYR A 212 5.17 0.54 -0.57
CA TYR A 212 4.47 1.22 0.51
C TYR A 212 3.87 2.55 0.05
N ARG A 213 2.63 2.80 0.46
CA ARG A 213 1.89 4.00 0.10
C ARG A 213 2.65 5.28 0.44
N GLY A 214 2.83 6.16 -0.54
CA GLY A 214 3.46 7.47 -0.34
C GLY A 214 4.96 7.41 -0.02
N VAL A 215 5.59 6.24 -0.11
CA VAL A 215 7.01 6.06 0.15
C VAL A 215 7.80 6.12 -1.15
N THR A 216 8.84 6.96 -1.16
CA THR A 216 9.84 7.02 -2.22
C THR A 216 11.16 6.47 -1.67
N PRO A 217 11.63 5.30 -2.15
CA PRO A 217 12.94 4.78 -1.76
C PRO A 217 14.06 5.66 -2.31
N VAL A 218 15.06 5.97 -1.49
CA VAL A 218 16.24 6.74 -1.87
C VAL A 218 17.48 6.02 -1.35
N TYR A 219 18.38 5.65 -2.27
CA TYR A 219 19.66 5.07 -1.88
C TYR A 219 20.46 6.08 -1.05
N PHE A 220 20.98 5.64 0.09
CA PHE A 220 21.82 6.45 0.94
C PHE A 220 22.78 5.59 1.76
N ASP A 221 24.08 5.84 1.63
CA ASP A 221 25.13 5.23 2.45
C ASP A 221 26.05 6.32 3.02
N SER A 222 25.82 6.69 4.28
CA SER A 222 26.53 7.79 4.94
C SER A 222 28.05 7.59 5.04
N HIS A 223 28.56 6.37 4.85
CA HIS A 223 30.00 6.08 4.84
C HIS A 223 30.67 6.39 3.50
N LYS A 224 29.91 6.45 2.40
CA LYS A 224 30.41 6.81 1.05
C LYS A 224 30.00 8.21 0.64
N ASP A 225 28.80 8.61 1.03
CA ASP A 225 28.18 9.90 0.71
C ASP A 225 28.13 10.78 1.96
N GLY A 226 29.21 10.76 2.75
CA GLY A 226 29.39 11.65 3.87
C GLY A 226 29.27 13.08 3.40
N VAL A 227 28.11 13.70 3.63
CA VAL A 227 28.01 15.15 3.63
C VAL A 227 29.02 15.60 4.67
N ILE A 228 30.05 16.31 4.20
CA ILE A 228 30.84 17.21 5.04
C ILE A 228 29.81 18.24 5.52
N ALA A 229 29.12 17.92 6.62
CA ALA A 229 28.21 18.84 7.27
C ALA A 229 29.10 19.90 7.93
N ALA A 230 29.27 21.01 7.22
CA ALA A 230 29.78 22.27 7.75
C ALA A 230 28.75 22.91 8.68
#